data_AF-A0A4Z0LYF8-F1
#
_entry.id   AF-A0A4Z0LYF8-F1
#
_cell.length_a   1.000
_cell.length_b   1.000
_cell.length_c   1.000
_cell.angle_alpha   90.00
_cell.angle_beta   90.00
_cell.angle_gamma   90.00
#
_symmetry.space_group_name_H-M   'P 1'
#
loop_
_entity.id
_entity.type
_entity.pdbx_description
1 polymer ?
#
loop_
_entity_poly.entity_id
_entity_poly.type
_entity_poly.pdbx_seq_one_letter_code
_entity_poly.pdbx_strand_id
1 'polypeptide(L)'
;MRLSASPLSIDTALDNVIDFEGLITSTPLNDRVSVAISPSYRQITISTAGRAFSGNLDAKLIHQLGSHIWRDLDQTATMKQWYNLGTADLVQRLECALSNSGYVLRSMEASDGRRIYGLTSPNFVEMNQQDFRRVLVQSLQRLGIAPREAVSHTPFGEVVEEFSVPGSDHQVGLTCRVVYGLNNGYSSYRLNWGRVVLICKNGLTAIRSTGRDRWLHTKNMEIGDFAAMSAAAAYNHLSEVEKQIAAARARAINYSLLDQFMTRLALANATKERVVARFGHEFGDTGANEWSVSQALTFLGQHERAIPLRVRDNLTRLGSGVLEHSLTEVASSPAVITPSGFYDLLR
;
A
#
# COMPACT_ATOMS: atom_id res chain seq x y z
N MET A 1 19.29 22.54 -1.33
CA MET A 1 19.79 22.62 0.06
C MET A 1 19.39 21.33 0.76
N ARG A 2 20.32 20.41 1.01
CA ARG A 2 20.02 19.15 1.73
C ARG A 2 20.13 19.44 3.22
N LEU A 3 19.00 19.47 3.92
CA LEU A 3 18.97 19.57 5.37
C LEU A 3 19.41 18.22 5.96
N SER A 4 20.44 18.25 6.81
CA SER A 4 20.83 17.13 7.67
C SER A 4 19.69 16.85 8.64
N ALA A 5 18.99 15.73 8.46
CA ALA A 5 17.84 15.36 9.28
C ALA A 5 18.31 14.82 10.63
N SER A 6 18.17 15.63 11.67
CA SER A 6 17.84 15.08 13.00
C SER A 6 16.54 14.28 12.86
N PRO A 7 16.37 13.16 13.59
CA PRO A 7 15.10 12.43 13.55
C PRO A 7 13.99 13.38 14.01
N LEU A 8 13.12 13.77 13.07
CA LEU A 8 11.93 14.57 13.37
C LEU A 8 11.01 13.71 14.24
N SER A 9 10.60 14.24 15.40
CA SER A 9 9.53 13.63 16.18
C SER A 9 8.24 13.62 15.37
N ILE A 10 7.33 12.70 15.71
CA ILE A 10 6.04 12.62 15.02
C ILE A 10 5.24 13.91 15.16
N ASP A 11 5.26 14.54 16.34
CA ASP A 11 4.51 15.77 16.59
C ASP A 11 5.05 16.90 15.70
N THR A 12 6.37 17.09 15.63
CA THR A 12 6.96 18.10 14.73
C THR A 12 6.70 17.79 13.26
N ALA A 13 6.71 16.51 12.85
CA ALA A 13 6.39 16.13 11.48
C ALA A 13 4.94 16.49 11.11
N LEU A 14 3.99 16.25 12.02
CA LEU A 14 2.59 16.63 11.82
C LEU A 14 2.37 18.14 11.89
N ASP A 15 3.02 18.84 12.81
CA ASP A 15 2.97 20.30 12.91
C ASP A 15 3.44 20.95 11.61
N ASN A 16 4.55 20.48 11.02
CA ASN A 16 5.02 20.99 9.74
C ASN A 16 3.99 20.83 8.61
N VAL A 17 3.22 19.74 8.61
CA VAL A 17 2.13 19.53 7.65
C VAL A 17 0.98 20.49 7.93
N ILE A 18 0.58 20.64 9.19
CA ILE A 18 -0.50 21.55 9.60
C ILE A 18 -0.15 23.00 9.26
N ASP A 19 1.07 23.43 9.58
CA ASP A 19 1.58 24.76 9.28
C ASP A 19 1.59 25.03 7.77
N PHE A 20 2.07 24.06 6.98
CA PHE A 20 2.02 24.14 5.53
C PHE A 20 0.57 24.22 5.01
N GLU A 21 -0.33 23.39 5.53
CA GLU A 21 -1.73 23.37 5.11
C GLU A 21 -2.49 24.63 5.56
N GLY A 22 -2.03 25.32 6.60
CA GLY A 22 -2.51 26.63 7.01
C GLY A 22 -2.25 27.74 6.00
N LEU A 23 -1.31 27.53 5.05
CA LEU A 23 -1.06 28.45 3.93
C LEU A 23 -1.99 28.19 2.74
N ILE A 24 -2.81 27.13 2.78
CA ILE A 24 -3.69 26.75 1.68
C ILE A 24 -4.97 27.56 1.73
N THR A 25 -5.31 28.12 0.57
CA THR A 25 -6.53 28.89 0.34
C THR A 25 -7.52 28.08 -0.48
N SER A 26 -8.80 28.28 -0.20
CA SER A 26 -9.92 27.58 -0.85
C SER A 26 -10.68 28.55 -1.75
N THR A 27 -10.82 28.21 -3.03
CA THR A 27 -11.60 28.97 -4.02
C THR A 27 -12.70 28.09 -4.60
N PRO A 28 -13.99 28.38 -4.34
CA PRO A 28 -15.09 27.63 -4.93
C PRO A 28 -15.12 27.76 -6.45
N LEU A 29 -15.42 26.66 -7.15
CA LEU A 29 -15.65 26.62 -8.60
C LEU A 29 -17.15 26.79 -8.91
N ASN A 30 -17.71 27.89 -8.40
CA ASN A 30 -19.15 28.20 -8.50
C ASN A 30 -19.51 29.07 -9.71
N ASP A 31 -18.51 29.52 -10.46
CA ASP A 31 -18.66 30.35 -11.64
C ASP A 31 -18.18 29.62 -12.89
N ARG A 32 -18.22 30.32 -14.03
CA ARG A 32 -17.60 29.86 -15.28
C ARG A 32 -16.09 29.64 -15.06
N VAL A 33 -15.66 28.40 -15.29
CA VAL A 33 -14.26 28.00 -15.27
C VAL A 33 -13.70 28.04 -16.68
N SER A 34 -12.50 28.57 -16.85
CA SER A 34 -11.72 28.41 -18.09
C SER A 34 -10.48 27.58 -17.82
N VAL A 35 -10.11 26.69 -18.75
CA VAL A 35 -8.96 25.79 -18.60
C VAL A 35 -7.99 25.99 -19.77
N ALA A 36 -6.70 26.03 -19.47
CA ALA A 36 -5.64 25.98 -20.46
C ALA A 36 -4.65 24.87 -20.11
N ILE A 37 -4.19 24.12 -21.10
CA ILE A 37 -3.14 23.11 -20.95
C ILE A 37 -1.93 23.60 -21.75
N SER A 38 -0.74 23.56 -21.13
CA SER A 38 0.48 24.00 -21.79
C SER A 38 0.75 23.14 -23.05
N PRO A 39 1.39 23.69 -24.10
CA PRO A 39 1.72 22.92 -25.31
C PRO A 39 2.60 21.69 -25.02
N SER A 40 3.35 21.72 -23.93
CA SER A 40 4.17 20.61 -23.44
C SER A 40 3.37 19.53 -22.68
N TYR A 41 2.08 19.73 -22.44
CA TYR A 41 1.20 18.88 -21.61
C TYR A 41 1.71 18.65 -20.18
N ARG A 42 2.55 19.56 -19.68
CA ARG A 42 3.13 19.45 -18.34
C ARG A 42 2.40 20.28 -17.31
N GLN A 43 1.65 21.29 -17.74
CA GLN A 43 0.98 22.21 -16.86
C GLN A 43 -0.46 22.46 -17.30
N ILE A 44 -1.29 22.72 -16.31
CA ILE A 44 -2.67 23.16 -16.46
C ILE A 44 -2.84 24.49 -15.72
N THR A 45 -3.57 25.41 -16.33
CA THR A 45 -4.07 26.62 -15.70
C THR A 45 -5.59 26.52 -15.63
N ILE A 46 -6.14 26.63 -14.43
CA ILE A 46 -7.57 26.75 -14.18
C ILE A 46 -7.81 28.20 -13.78
N SER A 47 -8.73 28.89 -14.44
CA SER A 47 -9.11 30.25 -14.07
C SER A 47 -10.59 30.33 -13.70
N THR A 48 -10.88 31.04 -12.62
CA THR A 48 -12.24 31.28 -12.11
C THR A 48 -12.25 32.59 -11.34
N ALA A 49 -13.37 33.32 -11.35
CA ALA A 49 -13.53 34.60 -10.66
C ALA A 49 -12.36 35.60 -10.87
N GLY A 50 -11.83 35.66 -12.09
CA GLY A 50 -10.70 36.55 -12.44
C GLY A 50 -9.33 36.15 -11.86
N ARG A 51 -9.22 34.97 -11.24
CA ARG A 51 -7.97 34.41 -10.71
C ARG A 51 -7.53 33.23 -11.57
N ALA A 52 -6.23 33.09 -11.76
CA ALA A 52 -5.62 31.95 -12.44
C ALA A 52 -4.79 31.12 -11.46
N PHE A 53 -4.88 29.80 -11.60
CA PHE A 53 -4.23 28.82 -10.74
C PHE A 53 -3.51 27.79 -11.62
N SER A 54 -2.21 27.61 -11.38
CA SER A 54 -1.36 26.74 -12.19
C SER A 54 -0.98 25.46 -11.44
N GLY A 55 -1.02 24.32 -12.11
CA GLY A 55 -0.64 23.03 -11.55
C GLY A 55 0.22 22.24 -12.53
N ASN A 56 1.15 21.44 -12.00
CA ASN A 56 1.84 20.45 -12.82
C ASN A 56 0.91 19.26 -13.04
N LEU A 57 0.78 18.81 -14.29
CA LEU A 57 0.00 17.64 -14.67
C LEU A 57 0.76 16.35 -14.33
N ASP A 58 0.76 16.00 -13.05
CA ASP A 58 1.16 14.69 -12.58
C ASP A 58 -0.02 13.70 -12.61
N ALA A 59 0.29 12.41 -12.39
CA ALA A 59 -0.72 11.35 -12.43
C ALA A 59 -1.84 11.52 -11.37
N LYS A 60 -1.59 12.28 -10.31
CA LYS A 60 -2.57 12.53 -9.25
C LYS A 60 -3.53 13.64 -9.69
N LEU A 61 -3.02 14.77 -10.14
CA LEU A 61 -3.85 15.88 -10.60
C LEU A 61 -4.66 15.48 -11.84
N ILE A 62 -4.06 14.72 -12.75
CA ILE A 62 -4.77 14.13 -13.89
C ILE A 62 -5.90 13.23 -13.41
N HIS A 63 -5.67 12.36 -12.43
CA HIS A 63 -6.71 11.47 -11.91
C HIS A 63 -7.83 12.24 -11.20
N GLN A 64 -7.49 13.26 -10.38
CA GLN A 64 -8.49 14.13 -9.75
C GLN A 64 -9.38 14.80 -10.80
N LEU A 65 -8.77 15.49 -11.77
CA LEU A 65 -9.49 16.19 -12.83
C LEU A 65 -10.26 15.23 -13.74
N GLY A 66 -9.64 14.13 -14.14
CA GLY A 66 -10.21 13.12 -15.01
C GLY A 66 -11.38 12.38 -14.38
N SER A 67 -11.37 12.15 -13.06
CA SER A 67 -12.51 11.52 -12.34
C SER A 67 -13.80 12.35 -12.43
N HIS A 68 -13.69 13.64 -12.72
CA HIS A 68 -14.85 14.51 -12.94
C HIS A 68 -15.44 14.41 -14.35
N ILE A 69 -14.63 14.01 -15.33
CA ILE A 69 -15.06 13.76 -16.70
C ILE A 69 -15.55 12.31 -16.85
N TRP A 70 -14.76 11.37 -16.35
CA TRP A 70 -15.01 9.93 -16.41
C TRP A 70 -15.16 9.40 -14.99
N ARG A 71 -16.42 9.32 -14.56
CA ARG A 71 -16.76 8.72 -13.27
C ARG A 71 -16.37 7.24 -13.26
N ASP A 72 -15.99 6.74 -12.09
CA ASP A 72 -15.74 5.32 -11.82
C ASP A 72 -14.55 4.68 -12.55
N LEU A 73 -13.68 5.48 -13.20
CA LEU A 73 -12.41 4.98 -13.73
C LEU A 73 -11.33 4.97 -12.65
N ASP A 74 -10.49 3.92 -12.68
CA ASP A 74 -9.26 3.92 -11.91
C ASP A 74 -8.20 4.83 -12.55
N GLN A 75 -7.12 5.11 -11.81
CA GLN A 75 -6.05 6.00 -12.29
C GLN A 75 -5.47 5.56 -13.64
N THR A 76 -5.27 4.26 -13.87
CA THR A 76 -4.68 3.74 -15.11
C THR A 76 -5.61 3.99 -16.29
N ALA A 77 -6.90 3.69 -16.13
CA ALA A 77 -7.92 3.92 -17.13
C ALA A 77 -8.11 5.42 -17.40
N THR A 78 -8.14 6.26 -16.37
CA THR A 78 -8.22 7.72 -16.50
C THR A 78 -7.04 8.28 -17.27
N MET A 79 -5.81 7.86 -16.95
CA MET A 79 -4.60 8.31 -17.66
C MET A 79 -4.65 7.91 -19.15
N LYS A 80 -5.10 6.69 -19.45
CA LYS A 80 -5.29 6.24 -20.84
C LYS A 80 -6.29 7.12 -21.58
N GLN A 81 -7.43 7.44 -20.98
CA GLN A 81 -8.43 8.32 -21.59
C GLN A 81 -7.91 9.75 -21.76
N TRP A 82 -7.17 10.26 -20.77
CA TRP A 82 -6.55 11.58 -20.80
C TRP A 82 -5.66 11.80 -22.01
N TYR A 83 -4.78 10.84 -22.32
CA TYR A 83 -3.86 10.96 -23.46
C TYR A 83 -4.48 10.60 -24.81
N ASN A 84 -5.64 9.93 -24.83
CA ASN A 84 -6.34 9.60 -26.07
C ASN A 84 -7.22 10.75 -26.58
N LEU A 85 -7.62 11.68 -25.71
CA LEU A 85 -8.38 12.86 -26.12
C LEU A 85 -7.47 13.93 -26.72
N GLY A 86 -7.96 14.61 -27.76
CA GLY A 86 -7.35 15.86 -28.23
C GLY A 86 -7.47 16.96 -27.17
N THR A 87 -6.48 17.86 -27.09
CA THR A 87 -6.42 18.93 -26.08
C THR A 87 -7.64 19.82 -26.05
N ALA A 88 -8.17 20.19 -27.23
CA ALA A 88 -9.35 21.05 -27.32
C ALA A 88 -10.56 20.37 -26.66
N ASP A 89 -10.79 19.10 -26.95
CA ASP A 89 -11.89 18.32 -26.36
C ASP A 89 -11.70 18.13 -24.86
N LEU A 90 -10.46 17.86 -24.42
CA LEU A 90 -10.13 17.71 -23.01
C LEU A 90 -10.38 19.01 -22.23
N VAL A 91 -9.91 20.14 -22.75
CA VAL A 91 -10.15 21.47 -22.17
C VAL A 91 -11.64 21.74 -22.06
N GLN A 92 -12.41 21.55 -23.14
CA GLN A 92 -13.85 21.77 -23.13
C GLN A 92 -14.57 20.89 -22.10
N ARG A 93 -14.19 19.61 -21.99
CA ARG A 93 -14.75 18.68 -21.01
C ARG A 93 -14.42 19.10 -19.58
N LEU A 94 -13.20 19.55 -19.32
CA LEU A 94 -12.80 20.06 -18.00
C LEU A 94 -13.57 21.32 -17.63
N GLU A 95 -13.68 22.30 -18.53
CA GLU A 95 -14.45 23.52 -18.29
C GLU A 95 -15.91 23.21 -17.94
N CYS A 96 -16.53 22.29 -18.69
CA CYS A 96 -17.89 21.83 -18.44
C CYS A 96 -18.02 21.09 -17.10
N ALA A 97 -17.10 20.17 -16.79
CA ALA A 97 -17.15 19.37 -15.57
C ALA A 97 -16.86 20.18 -14.30
N LEU A 98 -16.03 21.23 -14.40
CA LEU A 98 -15.61 22.04 -13.26
C LEU A 98 -16.54 23.24 -13.01
N SER A 99 -17.15 23.82 -14.04
CA SER A 99 -18.06 24.96 -13.88
C SER A 99 -19.32 24.57 -13.11
N ASN A 100 -19.71 25.37 -12.11
CA ASN A 100 -20.91 25.15 -11.29
C ASN A 100 -20.97 23.77 -10.61
N SER A 101 -19.81 23.16 -10.38
CA SER A 101 -19.71 21.80 -9.86
C SER A 101 -19.84 21.72 -8.34
N GLY A 102 -19.70 22.87 -7.66
CA GLY A 102 -19.58 22.95 -6.20
C GLY A 102 -18.21 22.48 -5.68
N TYR A 103 -17.29 22.05 -6.55
CA TYR A 103 -15.93 21.73 -6.13
C TYR A 103 -15.20 22.96 -5.63
N VAL A 104 -14.24 22.73 -4.75
CA VAL A 104 -13.35 23.76 -4.21
C VAL A 104 -11.95 23.49 -4.71
N LEU A 105 -11.38 24.48 -5.40
CA LEU A 105 -9.99 24.48 -5.78
C LEU A 105 -9.16 24.94 -4.57
N ARG A 106 -8.19 24.11 -4.19
CA ARG A 106 -7.24 24.42 -3.11
C ARG A 106 -5.93 24.87 -3.72
N SER A 107 -5.38 25.97 -3.21
CA SER A 107 -4.17 26.56 -3.77
C SER A 107 -3.29 27.23 -2.73
N MET A 108 -2.00 27.34 -3.02
CA MET A 108 -1.04 28.14 -2.26
C MET A 108 -0.51 29.29 -3.10
N GLU A 109 -0.20 30.41 -2.46
CA GLU A 109 0.54 31.50 -3.11
C GLU A 109 2.01 31.09 -3.24
N ALA A 110 2.57 31.27 -4.44
CA ALA A 110 3.99 31.06 -4.72
C ALA A 110 4.56 32.28 -5.44
N SER A 111 5.89 32.35 -5.55
CA SER A 111 6.58 33.48 -6.20
C SER A 111 6.20 33.67 -7.67
N ASP A 112 5.74 32.61 -8.33
CA ASP A 112 5.31 32.59 -9.74
C ASP A 112 3.78 32.59 -9.91
N GLY A 113 3.03 32.86 -8.84
CA GLY A 113 1.57 32.91 -8.83
C GLY A 113 0.93 31.80 -7.97
N ARG A 114 -0.36 31.57 -8.18
CA ARG A 114 -1.11 30.59 -7.37
C ARG A 114 -0.89 29.19 -7.91
N ARG A 115 -0.44 28.29 -7.03
CA ARG A 115 -0.21 26.88 -7.35
C ARG A 115 -1.34 26.00 -6.85
N ILE A 116 -1.83 25.12 -7.71
CA ILE A 116 -2.87 24.15 -7.36
C ILE A 116 -2.29 23.16 -6.36
N TYR A 117 -2.94 23.06 -5.20
CA TYR A 117 -2.68 22.06 -4.19
C TYR A 117 -3.55 20.80 -4.37
N GLY A 118 -4.80 21.01 -4.81
CA GLY A 118 -5.74 19.92 -5.13
C GLY A 118 -7.16 20.42 -5.39
N LEU A 119 -8.06 19.50 -5.70
CA LEU A 119 -9.49 19.75 -5.83
C LEU A 119 -10.26 18.91 -4.81
N THR A 120 -11.17 19.55 -4.08
CA THR A 120 -11.98 18.91 -3.04
C THR A 120 -13.46 18.99 -3.34
N SER A 121 -14.18 17.89 -3.08
CA SER A 121 -15.64 17.80 -3.24
C SER A 121 -16.40 18.72 -2.28
N PRO A 122 -17.67 19.05 -2.56
CA PRO A 122 -18.53 19.79 -1.64
C PRO A 122 -18.63 19.15 -0.23
N ASN A 123 -18.57 17.81 -0.17
CA ASN A 123 -18.66 17.05 1.08
C ASN A 123 -17.29 16.83 1.74
N PHE A 124 -16.24 17.50 1.25
CA PHE A 124 -14.90 17.33 1.78
C PHE A 124 -14.78 17.98 3.15
N VAL A 125 -14.16 17.24 4.08
CA VAL A 125 -13.88 17.70 5.43
C VAL A 125 -12.38 17.78 5.61
N GLU A 126 -11.92 19.00 5.87
CA GLU A 126 -10.56 19.22 6.37
C GLU A 126 -10.38 18.58 7.73
N MET A 127 -9.25 17.92 7.91
CA MET A 127 -8.90 17.23 9.13
C MET A 127 -7.55 17.74 9.62
N ASN A 128 -7.51 18.21 10.87
CA ASN A 128 -6.25 18.48 11.55
C ASN A 128 -5.57 17.12 11.87
N GLN A 129 -4.34 16.95 11.41
CA GLN A 129 -3.64 15.68 11.50
C GLN A 129 -3.33 15.28 12.95
N GLN A 130 -3.08 16.23 13.84
CA GLN A 130 -2.89 15.97 15.27
C GLN A 130 -4.19 15.53 15.94
N ASP A 131 -5.32 16.15 15.60
CA ASP A 131 -6.62 15.72 16.10
C ASP A 131 -6.95 14.30 15.65
N PHE A 132 -6.71 13.99 14.37
CA PHE A 132 -6.87 12.64 13.86
C PHE A 132 -5.97 11.65 14.62
N ARG A 133 -4.68 11.96 14.75
CA ARG A 133 -3.72 11.14 15.49
C ARG A 133 -4.17 10.89 16.92
N ARG A 134 -4.60 11.93 17.63
CA ARG A 134 -5.03 11.83 19.03
C ARG A 134 -6.17 10.83 19.20
N VAL A 135 -7.23 10.94 18.38
CA VAL A 135 -8.38 10.03 18.45
C VAL A 135 -8.00 8.61 18.01
N LEU A 136 -7.19 8.49 16.95
CA LEU A 136 -6.73 7.20 16.45
C LEU A 136 -5.88 6.46 17.48
N VAL A 137 -4.88 7.13 18.06
CA VAL A 137 -3.97 6.56 19.07
C VAL A 137 -4.76 6.11 20.29
N GLN A 138 -5.69 6.93 20.79
CA GLN A 138 -6.56 6.52 21.91
C GLN A 138 -7.37 5.27 21.59
N SER A 139 -7.84 5.13 20.34
CA SER A 139 -8.62 3.98 19.91
C SER A 139 -7.77 2.72 19.77
N LEU A 140 -6.58 2.85 19.15
CA LEU A 140 -5.63 1.75 18.95
C LEU A 140 -5.01 1.28 20.28
N GLN A 141 -4.74 2.17 21.23
CA GLN A 141 -4.20 1.83 22.54
C GLN A 141 -5.13 0.90 23.33
N ARG A 142 -6.45 1.04 23.19
CA ARG A 142 -7.44 0.13 23.81
C ARG A 142 -7.32 -1.31 23.29
N LEU A 143 -6.72 -1.47 22.11
CA LEU A 143 -6.44 -2.77 21.48
C LEU A 143 -4.99 -3.23 21.74
N GLY A 144 -4.26 -2.54 22.62
CA GLY A 144 -2.85 -2.80 22.92
C GLY A 144 -1.87 -2.34 21.84
N ILE A 145 -2.35 -1.63 20.81
CA ILE A 145 -1.51 -1.12 19.71
C ILE A 145 -0.99 0.28 20.10
N ALA A 146 0.33 0.45 20.11
CA ALA A 146 0.96 1.67 20.59
C ALA A 146 1.90 2.30 19.54
N PRO A 147 2.04 3.63 19.50
CA PRO A 147 2.95 4.29 18.56
C PRO A 147 4.41 3.93 18.86
N ARG A 148 5.25 3.93 17.81
CA ARG A 148 6.71 3.86 17.87
C ARG A 148 7.29 5.22 17.45
N GLU A 149 8.52 5.49 17.88
CA GLU A 149 9.22 6.75 17.56
C GLU A 149 9.65 6.86 16.08
N ALA A 150 9.42 5.84 15.25
CA ALA A 150 9.85 5.82 13.85
C ALA A 150 8.87 6.61 12.97
N VAL A 151 9.39 7.67 12.35
CA VAL A 151 8.66 8.55 11.42
C VAL A 151 9.31 8.51 10.04
N SER A 152 8.50 8.41 8.99
CA SER A 152 8.93 8.51 7.60
C SER A 152 7.92 9.31 6.77
N HIS A 153 8.24 9.57 5.50
CA HIS A 153 7.34 10.29 4.59
C HIS A 153 7.09 9.48 3.32
N THR A 154 5.87 9.56 2.79
CA THR A 154 5.60 9.06 1.44
C THR A 154 6.23 9.99 0.39
N PRO A 155 6.42 9.53 -0.87
CA PRO A 155 6.86 10.41 -1.95
C PRO A 155 5.96 11.63 -2.19
N PHE A 156 4.75 11.63 -1.63
CA PHE A 156 3.76 12.70 -1.76
C PHE A 156 3.74 13.65 -0.55
N GLY A 157 4.66 13.48 0.40
CA GLY A 157 4.78 14.33 1.60
C GLY A 157 3.87 13.95 2.76
N GLU A 158 3.16 12.81 2.69
CA GLU A 158 2.34 12.33 3.81
C GLU A 158 3.25 11.76 4.91
N VAL A 159 2.95 12.07 6.16
CA VAL A 159 3.67 11.56 7.32
C VAL A 159 3.24 10.11 7.58
N VAL A 160 4.20 9.26 7.93
CA VAL A 160 3.99 7.85 8.26
C VAL A 160 4.57 7.54 9.63
N GLU A 161 3.74 7.02 10.52
CA GLU A 161 4.11 6.58 11.87
C GLU A 161 3.97 5.06 12.00
N GLU A 162 4.95 4.40 12.60
CA GLU A 162 4.88 2.97 12.89
C GLU A 162 4.26 2.71 14.27
N PHE A 163 3.56 1.58 14.41
CA PHE A 163 2.94 1.16 15.66
C PHE A 163 3.42 -0.26 16.04
N SER A 164 3.63 -0.48 17.35
CA SER A 164 3.76 -1.80 17.93
C SER A 164 2.38 -2.46 18.03
N VAL A 165 2.31 -3.73 17.69
CA VAL A 165 1.10 -4.54 17.76
C VAL A 165 1.37 -5.71 18.70
N PRO A 166 0.47 -6.04 19.65
CA PRO A 166 0.64 -7.16 20.56
C PRO A 166 0.56 -8.50 19.80
N GLY A 167 1.23 -9.53 20.32
CA GLY A 167 1.25 -10.87 19.72
C GLY A 167 2.63 -11.50 19.52
N SER A 168 3.65 -11.08 20.28
CA SER A 168 5.05 -11.56 20.17
C SER A 168 5.24 -13.06 20.40
N ASP A 169 4.25 -13.74 20.99
CA ASP A 169 4.38 -15.12 21.43
C ASP A 169 3.92 -16.14 20.37
N HIS A 170 3.46 -15.64 19.22
CA HIS A 170 2.98 -16.44 18.10
C HIS A 170 4.04 -16.58 17.01
N GLN A 171 3.80 -17.47 16.04
CA GLN A 171 4.72 -17.65 14.92
C GLN A 171 4.73 -16.48 13.97
N VAL A 172 3.67 -15.68 14.01
CA VAL A 172 3.44 -14.53 13.18
C VAL A 172 3.02 -13.35 14.04
N GLY A 173 3.60 -12.19 13.75
CA GLY A 173 3.21 -10.90 14.29
C GLY A 173 2.64 -10.01 13.19
N LEU A 174 1.98 -8.95 13.64
CA LEU A 174 1.48 -7.88 12.79
C LEU A 174 2.36 -6.65 12.91
N THR A 175 2.45 -5.90 11.82
CA THR A 175 2.95 -4.53 11.83
C THR A 175 1.84 -3.60 11.39
N CYS A 176 1.81 -2.42 11.99
CA CYS A 176 0.84 -1.39 11.65
C CYS A 176 1.59 -0.10 11.34
N ARG A 177 1.24 0.54 10.22
CA ARG A 177 1.71 1.87 9.86
C ARG A 177 0.52 2.76 9.58
N VAL A 178 0.50 3.92 10.22
CA VAL A 178 -0.49 4.96 9.96
C VAL A 178 0.10 5.93 8.95
N VAL A 179 -0.65 6.20 7.89
CA VAL A 179 -0.34 7.31 6.96
C VAL A 179 -1.33 8.42 7.20
N TYR A 180 -0.83 9.60 7.55
CA TYR A 180 -1.62 10.79 7.78
C TYR A 180 -1.97 11.47 6.46
N GLY A 181 -3.27 11.56 6.17
CA GLY A 181 -3.77 12.12 4.93
C GLY A 181 -3.57 13.64 4.86
N LEU A 182 -3.26 14.10 3.65
CA LEU A 182 -3.22 15.52 3.31
C LEU A 182 -4.61 16.03 2.89
N ASN A 183 -4.93 17.28 3.22
CA ASN A 183 -6.17 17.96 2.89
C ASN A 183 -6.23 18.45 1.42
N ASN A 184 -5.86 17.62 0.45
CA ASN A 184 -5.81 17.99 -0.98
C ASN A 184 -6.90 17.32 -1.85
N GLY A 185 -7.83 16.58 -1.23
CA GLY A 185 -8.91 15.89 -1.93
C GLY A 185 -8.52 14.60 -2.65
N TYR A 186 -7.26 14.18 -2.56
CA TYR A 186 -6.76 12.91 -3.11
C TYR A 186 -6.22 11.96 -2.04
N SER A 187 -5.51 12.54 -1.08
CA SER A 187 -4.96 11.78 0.04
C SER A 187 -6.08 11.31 0.97
N SER A 188 -5.80 10.22 1.67
CA SER A 188 -6.67 9.64 2.69
C SER A 188 -5.81 9.16 3.85
N TYR A 189 -6.38 9.17 5.04
CA TYR A 189 -5.73 8.55 6.20
C TYR A 189 -5.81 7.04 6.03
N ARG A 190 -4.71 6.34 6.32
CA ARG A 190 -4.60 4.90 6.05
C ARG A 190 -4.01 4.14 7.21
N LEU A 191 -4.59 2.98 7.49
CA LEU A 191 -3.96 1.92 8.28
C LEU A 191 -3.41 0.89 7.30
N ASN A 192 -2.08 0.83 7.20
CA ASN A 192 -1.39 -0.18 6.40
C ASN A 192 -0.95 -1.30 7.34
N TRP A 193 -1.59 -2.44 7.18
CA TRP A 193 -1.25 -3.64 7.93
C TRP A 193 -0.25 -4.50 7.17
N GLY A 194 0.76 -4.95 7.89
CA GLY A 194 1.74 -5.91 7.43
C GLY A 194 1.76 -7.13 8.35
N ARG A 195 2.32 -8.21 7.82
CA ARG A 195 2.55 -9.46 8.54
C ARG A 195 4.05 -9.72 8.61
N VAL A 196 4.54 -10.19 9.76
CA VAL A 196 5.94 -10.59 9.97
C VAL A 196 5.93 -11.95 10.64
N VAL A 197 6.69 -12.92 10.14
CA VAL A 197 6.80 -14.22 10.81
C VAL A 197 7.93 -14.16 11.84
N LEU A 198 7.59 -14.40 13.11
CA LEU A 198 8.44 -14.28 14.30
C LEU A 198 9.28 -15.54 14.54
N ILE A 199 8.75 -16.74 14.26
CA ILE A 199 9.53 -17.99 14.28
C ILE A 199 10.12 -18.24 12.89
N CYS A 200 10.86 -17.25 12.41
CA CYS A 200 11.90 -17.47 11.45
C CYS A 200 13.04 -16.56 11.90
N LYS A 201 14.16 -17.11 12.35
CA LYS A 201 15.36 -16.28 12.51
C LYS A 201 15.75 -15.60 11.19
N ASN A 202 15.23 -16.05 10.03
CA ASN A 202 15.71 -15.51 8.77
C ASN A 202 14.77 -15.54 7.53
N GLY A 203 13.42 -15.67 7.55
CA GLY A 203 12.74 -16.20 6.35
C GLY A 203 11.44 -15.62 5.77
N LEU A 204 10.54 -15.09 6.59
CA LEU A 204 9.20 -14.70 6.17
C LEU A 204 8.90 -13.25 6.58
N THR A 205 9.69 -12.33 6.07
CA THR A 205 9.37 -10.90 5.92
C THR A 205 8.61 -10.61 4.62
N ALA A 206 7.50 -11.32 4.35
CA ALA A 206 6.57 -10.81 3.35
C ALA A 206 5.59 -9.89 4.06
N ILE A 207 5.80 -8.57 3.93
CA ILE A 207 4.72 -7.60 4.10
C ILE A 207 3.75 -7.85 2.95
N ARG A 208 2.89 -8.86 3.09
CA ARG A 208 1.66 -8.89 2.33
C ARG A 208 0.79 -7.81 2.97
N SER A 209 0.38 -6.82 2.17
CA SER A 209 -0.66 -5.88 2.57
C SER A 209 -1.89 -6.73 2.91
N THR A 210 -2.14 -6.96 4.20
CA THR A 210 -3.32 -7.73 4.65
C THR A 210 -4.59 -6.91 4.50
N GLY A 211 -4.43 -5.58 4.47
CA GLY A 211 -5.46 -4.61 4.14
C GLY A 211 -4.85 -3.21 4.04
N ARG A 212 -5.47 -2.37 3.20
CA ARG A 212 -5.27 -0.92 3.22
C ARG A 212 -6.64 -0.31 3.50
N ASP A 213 -6.92 -0.09 4.76
CA ASP A 213 -8.15 0.58 5.14
C ASP A 213 -7.95 2.08 5.00
N ARG A 214 -8.95 2.75 4.42
CA ARG A 214 -8.90 4.17 4.12
C ARG A 214 -9.99 4.88 4.89
N TRP A 215 -9.61 5.91 5.63
CA TRP A 215 -10.53 6.89 6.16
C TRP A 215 -10.55 8.09 5.20
N LEU A 216 -11.69 8.29 4.55
CA LEU A 216 -11.88 9.35 3.58
C LEU A 216 -12.31 10.65 4.27
N HIS A 217 -11.95 11.78 3.67
CA HIS A 217 -12.31 13.12 4.12
C HIS A 217 -13.79 13.47 3.91
N THR A 218 -14.72 12.56 4.25
CA THR A 218 -16.17 12.75 4.06
C THR A 218 -16.98 12.60 5.34
N LYS A 219 -16.34 12.34 6.50
CA LYS A 219 -17.00 12.10 7.82
C LYS A 219 -18.03 10.96 7.86
N ASN A 220 -18.06 10.07 6.87
CA ASN A 220 -19.03 8.96 6.83
C ASN A 220 -18.75 7.85 7.86
N MET A 221 -17.64 7.96 8.61
CA MET A 221 -17.18 6.94 9.55
C MET A 221 -16.42 7.64 10.68
N GLU A 222 -16.72 7.28 11.92
CA GLU A 222 -15.96 7.77 13.07
C GLU A 222 -14.55 7.16 13.10
N ILE A 223 -13.56 7.93 13.56
CA ILE A 223 -12.15 7.48 13.58
C ILE A 223 -11.97 6.26 14.49
N GLY A 224 -12.70 6.21 15.60
CA GLY A 224 -12.67 5.08 16.53
C GLY A 224 -13.20 3.79 15.89
N ASP A 225 -14.34 3.88 15.19
CA ASP A 225 -14.92 2.74 14.47
C ASP A 225 -14.01 2.26 13.34
N PHE A 226 -13.43 3.20 12.59
CA PHE A 226 -12.42 2.90 11.58
C PHE A 226 -11.23 2.12 12.16
N ALA A 227 -10.68 2.57 13.29
CA ALA A 227 -9.57 1.91 13.95
C ALA A 227 -9.93 0.50 14.42
N ALA A 228 -11.10 0.35 15.05
CA ALA A 228 -11.58 -0.92 15.56
C ALA A 228 -11.86 -1.94 14.45
N MET A 229 -12.56 -1.52 13.38
CA MET A 229 -12.85 -2.38 12.23
C MET A 229 -11.57 -2.83 11.53
N SER A 230 -10.64 -1.90 11.29
CA SER A 230 -9.38 -2.18 10.62
C SER A 230 -8.51 -3.14 11.44
N ALA A 231 -8.38 -2.91 12.75
CA ALA A 231 -7.64 -3.80 13.63
C ALA A 231 -8.30 -5.19 13.75
N ALA A 232 -9.63 -5.26 13.86
CA ALA A 232 -10.35 -6.53 13.91
C ALA A 232 -10.12 -7.36 12.65
N ALA A 233 -10.15 -6.74 11.46
CA ALA A 233 -9.84 -7.41 10.21
C ALA A 233 -8.40 -7.96 10.20
N ALA A 234 -7.43 -7.16 10.67
CA ALA A 234 -6.03 -7.58 10.77
C ALA A 234 -5.82 -8.75 11.73
N TYR A 235 -6.43 -8.72 12.92
CA TYR A 235 -6.36 -9.81 13.89
C TYR A 235 -7.07 -11.08 13.42
N ASN A 236 -8.22 -10.95 12.75
CA ASN A 236 -8.90 -12.10 12.15
C ASN A 236 -8.02 -12.77 11.09
N HIS A 237 -7.36 -11.97 10.24
CA HIS A 237 -6.42 -12.50 9.27
C HIS A 237 -5.22 -13.19 9.94
N LEU A 238 -4.66 -12.61 11.01
CA LEU A 238 -3.58 -13.23 11.78
C LEU A 238 -4.03 -14.57 12.38
N SER A 239 -5.21 -14.62 12.98
CA SER A 239 -5.78 -15.85 13.55
C SER A 239 -5.94 -16.94 12.50
N GLU A 240 -6.40 -16.58 11.29
CA GLU A 240 -6.53 -17.53 10.19
C GLU A 240 -5.17 -18.08 9.73
N VAL A 241 -4.15 -17.22 9.64
CA VAL A 241 -2.79 -17.65 9.32
C VAL A 241 -2.24 -18.60 10.40
N GLU A 242 -2.42 -18.31 11.68
CA GLU A 242 -1.96 -19.20 12.76
C GLU A 242 -2.65 -20.57 12.71
N LYS A 243 -3.95 -20.61 12.37
CA LYS A 243 -4.66 -21.89 12.12
C LYS A 243 -4.06 -22.65 10.95
N GLN A 244 -3.74 -21.98 9.85
CA GLN A 244 -3.08 -22.59 8.70
C GLN A 244 -1.71 -23.16 9.07
N ILE A 245 -0.92 -22.44 9.89
CA ILE A 245 0.37 -22.92 10.38
C ILE A 245 0.19 -24.16 11.26
N ALA A 246 -0.77 -24.13 12.20
CA ALA A 246 -1.06 -25.28 13.05
C ALA A 246 -1.50 -26.50 12.23
N ALA A 247 -2.34 -26.31 11.22
CA ALA A 247 -2.75 -27.36 10.30
C ALA A 247 -1.56 -27.93 9.50
N ALA A 248 -0.72 -27.06 8.92
CA ALA A 248 0.47 -27.47 8.17
C ALA A 248 1.50 -28.23 9.04
N ARG A 249 1.64 -27.86 10.32
CA ARG A 249 2.46 -28.59 11.30
C ARG A 249 1.95 -29.99 11.60
N ALA A 250 0.63 -30.17 11.63
CA ALA A 250 0.01 -31.48 11.87
C ALA A 250 0.14 -32.43 10.66
N ARG A 251 0.42 -31.89 9.46
CA ARG A 251 0.63 -32.68 8.23
C ARG A 251 2.10 -33.08 8.11
N ALA A 252 2.39 -34.34 8.43
CA ALA A 252 3.72 -34.92 8.23
C ALA A 252 4.11 -34.95 6.75
N ILE A 253 5.41 -34.78 6.46
CA ILE A 253 5.89 -34.83 5.09
C ILE A 253 5.78 -36.24 4.52
N ASN A 254 5.12 -36.34 3.37
CA ASN A 254 5.28 -37.47 2.45
C ASN A 254 6.54 -37.23 1.61
N TYR A 255 7.62 -37.94 1.92
CA TYR A 255 8.91 -37.77 1.23
C TYR A 255 8.86 -38.12 -0.27
N SER A 256 8.01 -39.06 -0.68
CA SER A 256 7.85 -39.38 -2.11
C SER A 256 7.21 -38.21 -2.86
N LEU A 257 6.20 -37.58 -2.26
CA LEU A 257 5.56 -36.40 -2.81
C LEU A 257 6.51 -35.19 -2.81
N LEU A 258 7.29 -35.01 -1.76
CA LEU A 258 8.29 -33.94 -1.68
C LEU A 258 9.37 -34.12 -2.76
N ASP A 259 9.82 -35.35 -3.00
CA ASP A 259 10.78 -35.65 -4.07
C ASP A 259 10.19 -35.32 -5.45
N GLN A 260 8.96 -35.76 -5.74
CA GLN A 260 8.25 -35.40 -6.97
C GLN A 260 8.10 -33.89 -7.14
N PHE A 261 7.73 -33.18 -6.06
CA PHE A 261 7.67 -31.73 -6.05
C PHE A 261 9.02 -31.11 -6.41
N MET A 262 10.11 -31.58 -5.80
CA MET A 262 11.48 -31.13 -6.07
C MET A 262 11.93 -31.43 -7.50
N THR A 263 11.58 -32.59 -8.05
CA THR A 263 11.83 -32.92 -9.46
C THR A 263 11.13 -31.93 -10.38
N ARG A 264 9.86 -31.61 -10.09
CA ARG A 264 9.02 -30.74 -10.91
C ARG A 264 9.36 -29.26 -10.79
N LEU A 265 9.99 -28.80 -9.71
CA LEU A 265 10.45 -27.40 -9.61
C LEU A 265 11.27 -27.01 -10.85
N ALA A 266 10.84 -25.98 -11.56
CA ALA A 266 11.50 -25.46 -12.74
C ALA A 266 12.70 -24.56 -12.37
N LEU A 267 13.64 -25.14 -11.59
CA LEU A 267 14.79 -24.46 -11.02
C LEU A 267 16.09 -25.13 -11.47
N ALA A 268 17.18 -24.36 -11.57
CA ALA A 268 18.51 -24.90 -11.79
C ALA A 268 18.92 -25.84 -10.63
N ASN A 269 19.69 -26.89 -10.92
CA ASN A 269 20.12 -27.88 -9.91
C ASN A 269 20.80 -27.24 -8.70
N ALA A 270 21.69 -26.26 -8.91
CA ALA A 270 22.33 -25.52 -7.83
C ALA A 270 21.34 -24.79 -6.91
N THR A 271 20.17 -24.39 -7.41
CA THR A 271 19.10 -23.80 -6.57
C THR A 271 18.32 -24.90 -5.85
N LYS A 272 18.05 -26.04 -6.51
CA LYS A 272 17.41 -27.20 -5.86
C LYS A 272 18.24 -27.74 -4.70
N GLU A 273 19.56 -27.81 -4.84
CA GLU A 273 20.47 -28.19 -3.76
C GLU A 273 20.36 -27.24 -2.55
N ARG A 274 20.25 -25.93 -2.79
CA ARG A 274 20.02 -24.93 -1.71
C ARG A 274 18.66 -25.15 -1.03
N VAL A 275 17.62 -25.49 -1.79
CA VAL A 275 16.30 -25.84 -1.25
C VAL A 275 16.38 -27.08 -0.37
N VAL A 276 17.01 -28.16 -0.83
CA VAL A 276 17.21 -29.39 -0.05
C VAL A 276 18.01 -29.13 1.22
N ALA A 277 19.11 -28.37 1.12
CA ALA A 277 19.90 -27.99 2.28
C ALA A 277 19.05 -27.20 3.30
N ARG A 278 18.21 -26.27 2.82
CA ARG A 278 17.32 -25.52 3.69
C ARG A 278 16.23 -26.40 4.33
N PHE A 279 15.67 -27.37 3.62
CA PHE A 279 14.75 -28.35 4.22
C PHE A 279 15.39 -29.08 5.38
N GLY A 280 16.65 -29.52 5.25
CA GLY A 280 17.38 -30.17 6.34
C GLY A 280 17.45 -29.30 7.61
N HIS A 281 17.70 -28.00 7.44
CA HIS A 281 17.69 -27.06 8.57
C HIS A 281 16.29 -26.91 9.19
N GLU A 282 15.26 -26.64 8.39
CA GLU A 282 13.91 -26.45 8.94
C GLU A 282 13.33 -27.72 9.56
N PHE A 283 13.61 -28.89 8.98
CA PHE A 283 13.18 -30.18 9.56
C PHE A 283 13.84 -30.46 10.90
N GLY A 284 15.10 -30.03 11.09
CA GLY A 284 15.78 -30.12 12.38
C GLY A 284 15.16 -29.20 13.44
N ASP A 285 14.74 -28.00 13.04
CA ASP A 285 14.22 -26.98 13.97
C ASP A 285 12.73 -27.16 14.32
N THR A 286 11.90 -27.51 13.33
CA THR A 286 10.43 -27.53 13.45
C THR A 286 9.78 -28.88 13.15
N GLY A 287 10.58 -29.92 12.85
CA GLY A 287 10.14 -31.28 12.51
C GLY A 287 9.88 -31.48 11.02
N ALA A 288 9.73 -32.74 10.56
CA ALA A 288 9.46 -33.03 9.15
C ALA A 288 7.97 -32.88 8.80
N ASN A 289 7.49 -31.65 8.68
CA ASN A 289 6.09 -31.32 8.33
C ASN A 289 6.01 -30.30 7.18
N GLU A 290 4.79 -30.13 6.64
CA GLU A 290 4.56 -29.20 5.53
C GLU A 290 4.84 -27.74 5.90
N TRP A 291 4.71 -27.39 7.18
CA TRP A 291 5.10 -26.07 7.67
C TRP A 291 6.59 -25.80 7.43
N SER A 292 7.47 -26.76 7.73
CA SER A 292 8.92 -26.62 7.49
C SER A 292 9.27 -26.49 6.00
N VAL A 293 8.52 -27.14 5.12
CA VAL A 293 8.67 -26.96 3.65
C VAL A 293 8.27 -25.54 3.25
N SER A 294 7.15 -25.04 3.76
CA SER A 294 6.71 -23.65 3.55
C SER A 294 7.79 -22.66 4.01
N GLN A 295 8.34 -22.87 5.21
CA GLN A 295 9.38 -22.01 5.80
C GLN A 295 10.65 -22.00 4.94
N ALA A 296 11.12 -23.16 4.49
CA ALA A 296 12.35 -23.25 3.71
C ALA A 296 12.26 -22.51 2.36
N LEU A 297 11.14 -22.70 1.64
CA LEU A 297 10.93 -22.08 0.34
C LEU A 297 10.80 -20.56 0.47
N THR A 298 10.01 -20.10 1.44
CA THR A 298 9.82 -18.66 1.67
C THR A 298 11.10 -17.98 2.16
N PHE A 299 11.89 -18.67 3.00
CA PHE A 299 13.21 -18.23 3.44
C PHE A 299 14.13 -17.92 2.25
N LEU A 300 14.31 -18.89 1.36
CA LEU A 300 15.17 -18.72 0.19
C LEU A 300 14.64 -17.63 -0.73
N GLY A 301 13.31 -17.54 -0.86
CA GLY A 301 12.65 -16.47 -1.60
C GLY A 301 13.00 -15.08 -1.11
N GLN A 302 13.20 -14.88 0.19
CA GLN A 302 13.33 -13.54 0.74
C GLN A 302 14.74 -13.14 1.13
N HIS A 303 15.60 -14.08 1.53
CA HIS A 303 16.87 -13.76 2.17
C HIS A 303 18.10 -14.23 1.40
N GLU A 304 17.95 -15.21 0.52
CA GLU A 304 19.08 -15.73 -0.27
C GLU A 304 19.36 -14.84 -1.48
N ARG A 305 20.27 -13.87 -1.32
CA ARG A 305 20.64 -12.92 -2.37
C ARG A 305 21.31 -13.57 -3.58
N ALA A 306 21.89 -14.76 -3.41
CA ALA A 306 22.50 -15.51 -4.51
C ALA A 306 21.46 -16.08 -5.51
N ILE A 307 20.18 -16.15 -5.12
CA ILE A 307 19.11 -16.59 -6.00
C ILE A 307 18.57 -15.39 -6.80
N PRO A 308 18.42 -15.50 -8.13
CA PRO A 308 17.84 -14.43 -8.94
C PRO A 308 16.46 -14.02 -8.45
N LEU A 309 16.14 -12.71 -8.50
CA LEU A 309 14.90 -12.13 -7.98
C LEU A 309 13.62 -12.87 -8.45
N ARG A 310 13.60 -13.30 -9.72
CA ARG A 310 12.44 -14.02 -10.30
C ARG A 310 12.24 -15.41 -9.67
N VAL A 311 13.32 -16.12 -9.40
CA VAL A 311 13.28 -17.43 -8.73
C VAL A 311 12.87 -17.24 -7.27
N ARG A 312 13.33 -16.15 -6.65
CA ARG A 312 12.94 -15.76 -5.29
C ARG A 312 11.44 -15.51 -5.15
N ASP A 313 10.82 -14.84 -6.13
CA ASP A 313 9.37 -14.64 -6.16
C ASP A 313 8.61 -15.97 -6.28
N ASN A 314 9.09 -16.87 -7.14
CA ASN A 314 8.49 -18.21 -7.31
C ASN A 314 8.57 -19.05 -6.04
N LEU A 315 9.73 -19.09 -5.39
CA LEU A 315 9.93 -19.79 -4.13
C LEU A 315 9.04 -19.23 -3.02
N THR A 316 8.92 -17.89 -2.93
CA THR A 316 8.03 -17.23 -1.96
C THR A 316 6.57 -17.61 -2.20
N ARG A 317 6.13 -17.60 -3.46
CA ARG A 317 4.75 -17.97 -3.83
C ARG A 317 4.47 -19.44 -3.53
N LEU A 318 5.34 -20.35 -3.95
CA LEU A 318 5.18 -21.79 -3.70
C LEU A 318 5.18 -22.11 -2.22
N GLY A 319 6.11 -21.55 -1.45
CA GLY A 319 6.12 -21.75 0.01
C GLY A 319 4.88 -21.19 0.68
N SER A 320 4.36 -20.04 0.24
CA SER A 320 3.07 -19.53 0.73
C SER A 320 1.91 -20.46 0.34
N GLY A 321 1.93 -21.02 -0.88
CA GLY A 321 0.96 -22.00 -1.32
C GLY A 321 0.96 -23.26 -0.47
N VAL A 322 2.12 -23.77 -0.04
CA VAL A 322 2.23 -24.94 0.85
C VAL A 322 1.74 -24.63 2.29
N LEU A 323 1.71 -23.36 2.69
CA LEU A 323 1.07 -22.97 3.94
C LEU A 323 -0.45 -22.93 3.80
N GLU A 324 -0.92 -22.27 2.72
CA GLU A 324 -2.35 -22.04 2.46
C GLU A 324 -3.07 -23.33 2.03
N HIS A 325 -2.35 -24.25 1.37
CA HIS A 325 -2.83 -25.52 0.81
C HIS A 325 -1.95 -26.68 1.27
N SER A 326 -2.38 -27.94 1.09
CA SER A 326 -1.50 -29.08 1.33
C SER A 326 -0.39 -29.17 0.27
N LEU A 327 0.75 -29.81 0.60
CA LEU A 327 1.80 -30.08 -0.39
C LEU A 327 1.24 -30.90 -1.56
N THR A 328 0.26 -31.75 -1.29
CA THR A 328 -0.43 -32.57 -2.31
C THR A 328 -1.15 -31.69 -3.33
N GLU A 329 -1.90 -30.70 -2.87
CA GLU A 329 -2.59 -29.75 -3.75
C GLU A 329 -1.61 -28.91 -4.55
N VAL A 330 -0.56 -28.38 -3.92
CA VAL A 330 0.44 -27.54 -4.59
C VAL A 330 1.21 -28.34 -5.64
N ALA A 331 1.64 -29.56 -5.30
CA ALA A 331 2.32 -30.44 -6.24
C ALA A 331 1.39 -30.84 -7.38
N SER A 332 0.11 -31.12 -7.12
CA SER A 332 -0.85 -31.53 -8.16
C SER A 332 -1.39 -30.37 -9.00
N SER A 333 -1.10 -29.12 -8.61
CA SER A 333 -1.56 -27.94 -9.32
C SER A 333 -0.94 -27.86 -10.73
N PRO A 334 -1.69 -27.34 -11.72
CA PRO A 334 -1.15 -27.11 -13.05
C PRO A 334 -0.02 -26.08 -13.00
N ALA A 335 0.95 -26.24 -13.91
CA ALA A 335 2.03 -25.29 -14.08
C ALA A 335 1.49 -23.87 -14.31
N VAL A 336 1.91 -22.91 -13.48
CA VAL A 336 1.55 -21.50 -13.60
C VAL A 336 2.66 -20.79 -14.34
N ILE A 337 2.30 -20.09 -15.42
CA ILE A 337 3.20 -19.14 -16.06
C ILE A 337 3.27 -17.91 -15.17
N THR A 338 4.44 -17.67 -14.61
CA THR A 338 4.70 -16.51 -13.77
C THR A 338 4.58 -15.22 -14.60
N PRO A 339 4.42 -14.04 -13.98
CA PRO A 339 4.43 -12.76 -14.69
C PRO A 339 5.69 -12.52 -15.54
N SER A 340 6.75 -13.29 -15.28
CA SER A 340 8.01 -13.27 -16.02
C SER A 340 8.09 -14.25 -17.21
N GLY A 341 7.02 -15.00 -17.50
CA GLY A 341 6.93 -15.89 -18.65
C GLY A 341 7.49 -17.30 -18.44
N PHE A 342 7.89 -17.66 -17.22
CA PHE A 342 8.46 -18.98 -16.89
C PHE A 342 7.47 -19.83 -16.09
N TYR A 343 7.58 -21.15 -16.25
CA TYR A 343 6.88 -22.13 -15.42
C TYR A 343 7.48 -22.20 -14.01
N ASP A 344 6.64 -22.54 -13.05
CA ASP A 344 6.99 -22.77 -11.64
C ASP A 344 7.25 -24.25 -11.34
N LEU A 345 6.34 -25.11 -11.80
CA LEU A 345 6.38 -26.56 -11.75
C LEU A 345 6.24 -27.08 -13.18
N LEU A 346 7.15 -27.95 -13.59
CA LEU A 346 7.05 -28.70 -14.83
C LEU A 346 5.95 -29.77 -14.68
N ARG A 347 5.35 -30.16 -15.81
CA ARG A 347 4.37 -31.25 -15.84
C ARG A 347 5.05 -32.60 -15.64
#